data_AF-A0AAU6F580-F1
#
_entry.id   AF-A0AAU6F580-F1
#
_cell.length_a   1.000
_cell.length_b   1.000
_cell.length_c   1.000
_cell.angle_alpha   90.00
_cell.angle_beta   90.00
_cell.angle_gamma   90.00
#
_symmetry.space_group_name_H-M   'P 1'
#
loop_
_entity.id
_entity.type
_entity.pdbx_description
1 polymer ?
#
loop_
_entity_poly.entity_id
_entity_poly.type
_entity_poly.pdbx_seq_one_letter_code
_entity_poly.pdbx_strand_id
1 'polypeptide(L)' 'MSFEALKELAAAGHNFKGANPAQLDAISSLSQEEVSLLNSIKQRLDGAEDVVSHSNSPLSGAFVW' A
#
# COMPACT_ATOMS: atom_id res chain seq x y z
N MET A 1 -21.69 -13.55 -4.50
CA MET A 1 -20.73 -13.38 -3.39
C MET A 1 -20.11 -12.01 -3.55
N SER A 2 -20.16 -11.14 -2.54
CA SER A 2 -19.48 -9.83 -2.58
C SER A 2 -17.97 -10.06 -2.58
N PHE A 3 -17.25 -9.28 -3.39
CA PHE A 3 -15.79 -9.26 -3.32
C PHE A 3 -15.39 -8.46 -2.08
N GLU A 4 -14.63 -9.09 -1.19
CA GLU A 4 -14.22 -8.50 0.09
C GLU A 4 -12.79 -7.96 -0.03
N ALA A 5 -12.64 -6.81 -0.68
CA ALA A 5 -11.34 -6.20 -0.98
C ALA A 5 -10.44 -6.03 0.25
N LEU A 6 -11.01 -5.59 1.38
CA LEU A 6 -10.31 -5.45 2.65
C LEU A 6 -9.74 -6.79 3.16
N LYS A 7 -10.49 -7.89 2.98
CA LYS A 7 -10.09 -9.21 3.44
C LYS A 7 -8.96 -9.77 2.58
N GLU A 8 -9.03 -9.60 1.25
CA GLU A 8 -7.96 -10.03 0.35
C GLU A 8 -6.66 -9.26 0.57
N LEU A 9 -6.74 -7.93 0.68
CA LEU A 9 -5.55 -7.12 0.95
C LEU A 9 -4.95 -7.42 2.33
N ALA A 10 -5.78 -7.63 3.35
CA ALA A 10 -5.29 -8.05 4.67
C ALA A 10 -4.60 -9.42 4.63
N ALA A 11 -5.13 -10.38 3.86
CA ALA A 11 -4.51 -11.69 3.67
C ALA A 11 -3.16 -11.61 2.93
N ALA A 12 -2.98 -10.63 2.05
CA ALA A 12 -1.71 -10.32 1.40
C ALA A 12 -0.73 -9.52 2.30
N GLY A 13 -1.10 -9.25 3.57
CA GLY A 13 -0.24 -8.58 4.54
C GLY A 13 -0.30 -7.05 4.50
N HIS A 14 -1.29 -6.46 3.83
CA HIS A 14 -1.57 -5.03 3.96
C HIS A 14 -2.14 -4.74 5.36
N ASN A 15 -1.62 -3.70 6.02
CA ASN A 15 -2.09 -3.29 7.34
C ASN A 15 -2.90 -2.00 7.25
N PHE A 16 -4.11 -2.02 7.78
CA PHE A 16 -5.03 -0.87 7.81
C PHE A 16 -5.09 -0.18 9.17
N LYS A 17 -4.17 -0.51 10.09
CA LYS A 17 -4.12 0.10 11.43
C LYS A 17 -3.93 1.62 11.31
N GLY A 18 -4.92 2.37 11.80
CA GLY A 18 -4.96 3.83 11.73
C GLY A 18 -5.75 4.39 10.53
N ALA A 19 -6.28 3.53 9.66
CA ALA A 19 -7.19 3.96 8.60
C ALA A 19 -8.50 4.47 9.21
N ASN A 20 -8.97 5.62 8.71
CA ASN A 20 -10.27 6.17 9.07
C ASN A 20 -11.39 5.47 8.27
N PRO A 21 -12.67 5.64 8.65
CA PRO A 21 -13.78 4.98 7.96
C PRO A 21 -13.86 5.28 6.46
N ALA A 22 -13.58 6.52 6.04
CA ALA A 22 -13.59 6.89 4.62
C ALA A 22 -12.49 6.18 3.81
N GLN A 23 -11.33 5.93 4.42
CA GLN A 23 -10.25 5.16 3.81
C GLN A 23 -10.62 3.68 3.69
N LEU A 24 -11.26 3.11 4.71
CA LEU A 24 -11.75 1.72 4.67
C LEU A 24 -12.84 1.54 3.61
N ASP A 25 -13.73 2.53 3.43
CA ASP A 25 -14.74 2.52 2.38
C ASP A 25 -14.13 2.65 0.98
N ALA A 26 -13.11 3.49 0.81
CA ALA A 26 -12.38 3.56 -0.45
C ALA A 26 -11.73 2.20 -0.80
N ILE A 27 -11.16 1.51 0.19
CA ILE A 27 -10.54 0.20 0.01
C ILE A 27 -11.60 -0.88 -0.27
N SER A 28 -12.76 -0.83 0.41
CA SER A 28 -13.86 -1.79 0.19
C SER A 28 -14.53 -1.62 -1.17
N SER A 29 -14.44 -0.42 -1.76
CA SER A 29 -14.94 -0.13 -3.10
C SER A 29 -14.06 -0.66 -4.25
N LEU A 30 -12.85 -1.14 -3.94
CA LEU A 30 -11.93 -1.67 -4.94
C LEU A 30 -12.47 -2.95 -5.59
N SER A 31 -12.26 -3.05 -6.89
CA SER A 31 -12.52 -4.25 -7.66
C SER A 31 -11.46 -5.33 -7.42
N GLN A 32 -11.80 -6.56 -7.83
CA GLN A 32 -10.88 -7.70 -7.76
C GLN A 32 -9.59 -7.48 -8.56
N GLU A 33 -9.70 -6.82 -9.71
CA GLU A 33 -8.55 -6.51 -10.58
C GLU A 33 -7.60 -5.52 -9.91
N GLU A 34 -8.14 -4.48 -9.27
CA GLU A 34 -7.36 -3.48 -8.54
C GLU A 34 -6.63 -4.10 -7.33
N VAL A 35 -7.31 -4.96 -6.58
CA VAL A 35 -6.68 -5.68 -5.46
C VAL A 35 -5.58 -6.63 -5.95
N SER A 36 -5.82 -7.35 -7.05
CA SER A 36 -4.80 -8.22 -7.65
C SER A 36 -3.57 -7.43 -8.11
N LEU A 37 -3.78 -6.23 -8.67
CA LEU A 37 -2.70 -5.34 -9.08
C LEU A 37 -1.89 -4.85 -7.86
N LEU A 38 -2.57 -4.40 -6.80
CA LEU A 38 -1.92 -3.95 -5.55
C LEU A 38 -1.07 -5.07 -4.92
N ASN A 39 -1.61 -6.29 -4.86
CA ASN A 39 -0.89 -7.46 -4.36
C ASN A 39 0.34 -7.79 -5.22
N SER A 40 0.22 -7.72 -6.54
CA SER A 40 1.34 -7.93 -7.48
C SER A 40 2.45 -6.90 -7.29
N ILE A 41 2.10 -5.62 -7.11
CA ILE A 41 3.08 -4.55 -6.82
C ILE A 41 3.77 -4.82 -5.49
N LYS A 42 3.01 -5.15 -4.43
CA LYS A 42 3.59 -5.49 -3.12
C LYS A 42 4.58 -6.64 -3.21
N GLN A 43 4.23 -7.75 -3.88
CA GLN A 43 5.13 -8.89 -4.04
C GLN A 43 6.44 -8.52 -4.76
N ARG A 44 6.37 -7.67 -5.79
CA ARG A 44 7.56 -7.20 -6.50
C ARG A 44 8.44 -6.32 -5.62
N LEU A 45 7.85 -5.49 -4.77
CA LEU A 45 8.59 -4.65 -3.82
C LEU A 45 9.21 -5.48 -2.68
N ASP A 46 8.46 -6.45 -2.14
CA ASP A 46 8.95 -7.34 -1.07
C ASP A 46 10.10 -8.24 -1.56
N GLY A 47 10.09 -8.64 -2.85
CA GLY A 47 11.15 -9.43 -3.48
C GLY A 47 12.31 -8.60 -4.05
N ALA A 48 12.17 -7.29 -4.13
CA ALA A 48 13.26 -6.40 -4.51
C ALA A 48 14.06 -6.04 -3.26
N GLU A 49 15.19 -6.74 -3.05
CA GLU A 49 16.13 -6.54 -1.92
C GLU A 49 16.70 -5.11 -1.82
N ASP A 50 16.39 -4.23 -2.78
CA ASP A 50 16.95 -2.89 -2.95
C ASP A 50 15.88 -1.78 -3.06
N VAL A 51 14.67 -2.02 -2.55
CA VAL A 51 13.72 -0.91 -2.32
C VAL A 51 14.18 -0.18 -1.06
N VAL A 52 15.13 0.73 -1.22
CA VAL A 52 15.53 1.70 -0.20
C VAL A 52 14.26 2.34 0.34
N SER A 53 13.90 2.01 1.58
CA SER A 53 12.89 2.77 2.30
C SER A 53 13.37 4.22 2.32
N HIS A 54 12.62 5.14 1.71
CA HIS A 54 12.88 6.59 1.80
C HIS A 54 12.67 7.14 3.24
N SER A 55 12.76 6.29 4.26
CA SER A 55 12.69 6.61 5.68
C SER A 55 14.07 6.95 6.24
N ASN A 56 14.80 7.85 5.56
CA ASN A 56 15.84 8.72 6.14
C ASN A 56 16.53 9.52 5.03
N SER A 57 15.87 10.56 4.54
CA SER A 57 16.61 11.75 4.18
C SER A 57 16.12 12.88 5.06
N PRO A 58 16.91 13.37 6.03
CA PRO A 58 16.70 14.74 6.47
C PRO A 58 16.80 15.60 5.22
N LEU A 59 15.86 16.50 5.02
CA LEU A 59 15.95 17.56 4.01
C LEU A 59 17.10 18.52 4.40
N SER A 60 18.33 18.03 4.45
CA SER A 60 19.56 18.81 4.52
C SER A 60 20.15 18.89 3.13
N GLY A 61 19.37 19.51 2.24
CA GLY A 61 19.79 19.92 0.92
C GLY A 61 19.20 21.29 0.69
N ALA A 62 19.92 22.31 1.15
CA ALA A 62 19.55 23.70 1.08
C ALA A 62 19.08 24.09 -0.34
N PHE A 63 17.88 24.64 -0.45
CA PHE A 63 17.57 25.58 -1.52
C PHE A 63 18.25 26.91 -1.20
N VAL A 64 19.48 27.10 -1.68
CA VAL A 64 20.12 28.42 -1.85
C VAL A 64 21.12 28.34 -3.03
N TRP A 65 20.69 28.94 -4.15
CA TRP A 65 21.38 29.28 -5.42
C TRP A 65 21.72 28.15 -6.40
#